data_AF-T1CZ06-F1
#
_entry.id   AF-T1CZ06-F1
#
_cell.length_a   1.000
_cell.length_b   1.000
_cell.length_c   1.000
_cell.angle_alpha   90.00
_cell.angle_beta   90.00
_cell.angle_gamma   90.00
#
_symmetry.space_group_name_H-M   'P 1'
#
loop_
_entity.id
_entity.type
_entity.pdbx_description
1 polymer ?
#
loop_
_entity_poly.entity_id
_entity_poly.type
_entity_poly.pdbx_seq_one_letter_code
_entity_poly.pdbx_strand_id
1 'polypeptide(L)' 'MILQLPTLEYNKNDSELSAVLELSAERKGKSVPRMDAIVASIAINNGCSLYTLDEHFEVFTDRGLKFFR' A
#
# COMPACT_ATOMS: atom_id res chain seq x y z
N MET A 1 12.99 -16.80 12.25
CA MET A 1 13.46 -15.43 12.55
C MET A 1 12.64 -14.42 11.72
N ILE A 2 11.31 -14.42 11.90
CA ILE A 2 10.36 -13.45 11.28
C ILE A 2 9.67 -12.65 12.39
N LEU A 3 9.45 -13.28 13.56
CA LEU A 3 8.87 -12.70 14.78
C LEU A 3 9.68 -11.55 15.41
N GLN A 4 10.83 -11.18 14.85
CA GLN A 4 11.67 -10.07 15.34
C GLN A 4 11.47 -8.78 14.53
N LEU A 5 10.71 -8.81 13.43
CA LEU A 5 10.42 -7.61 12.68
C LEU A 5 9.38 -6.77 13.43
N PRO A 6 9.60 -5.45 13.56
CA PRO A 6 8.60 -4.56 14.12
C PRO A 6 7.35 -4.60 13.25
N THR A 7 6.18 -4.66 13.88
CA THR A 7 4.89 -4.61 13.20
C THR A 7 4.38 -3.18 13.17
N LEU A 8 3.80 -2.78 12.04
CA LEU A 8 3.02 -1.55 11.92
C LEU A 8 1.54 -1.92 12.07
N GLU A 9 0.82 -1.19 12.91
CA GLU A 9 -0.62 -1.36 13.06
C GLU A 9 -1.38 -0.69 11.90
N TYR A 10 -2.54 -1.25 11.57
CA TYR A 10 -3.48 -0.64 10.64
C TYR A 10 -4.48 0.23 11.42
N ASN A 11 -4.44 1.53 11.19
CA ASN A 11 -5.27 2.50 11.90
C ASN A 11 -6.28 3.18 10.96
N LYS A 12 -7.05 4.11 11.53
CA LYS A 12 -8.09 4.84 10.78
C LYS A 12 -7.53 5.59 9.56
N ASN A 13 -6.37 6.23 9.66
CA ASN A 13 -5.78 6.97 8.54
C ASN A 13 -5.37 6.03 7.39
N ASP A 14 -4.89 4.83 7.74
CA ASP A 14 -4.61 3.79 6.75
C ASP A 14 -5.90 3.32 6.07
N SER A 15 -6.98 3.16 6.83
CA SER A 15 -8.27 2.75 6.27
C SER A 15 -8.85 3.76 5.29
N GLU A 16 -8.78 5.04 5.64
CA GLU A 16 -9.25 6.13 4.78
C GLU A 16 -8.42 6.19 3.49
N LEU A 17 -7.09 6.08 3.59
CA LEU A 17 -6.22 6.08 2.42
C LEU A 17 -6.43 4.83 1.56
N SER A 18 -6.56 3.63 2.15
CA SER A 18 -6.77 2.39 1.39
C SER A 18 -8.01 2.45 0.50
N ALA A 19 -9.13 2.99 1.02
CA ALA A 19 -10.35 3.17 0.25
C ALA A 19 -10.17 4.14 -0.93
N VAL A 20 -9.38 5.20 -0.73
CA VAL A 20 -9.02 6.15 -1.80
C VAL A 20 -8.13 5.48 -2.86
N LEU A 21 -7.20 4.62 -2.45
CA LEU A 21 -6.32 3.87 -3.35
C LEU A 21 -7.13 2.85 -4.19
N GLU A 22 -8.01 2.08 -3.56
CA GLU A 22 -8.92 1.14 -4.24
C GLU A 22 -9.74 1.87 -5.32
N LEU A 23 -10.47 2.94 -4.94
CA LEU A 23 -11.27 3.73 -5.86
C LEU A 23 -10.42 4.36 -6.98
N SER A 24 -9.20 4.79 -6.68
CA SER A 24 -8.30 5.36 -7.67
C SER A 24 -7.82 4.32 -8.69
N ALA A 25 -7.58 3.08 -8.26
CA ALA A 25 -7.18 2.00 -9.15
C ALA A 25 -8.36 1.56 -10.04
N GLU A 26 -9.56 1.42 -9.46
CA GLU A 26 -10.79 1.11 -10.19
C GLU A 26 -11.08 2.14 -11.28
N ARG A 27 -10.95 3.44 -10.96
CA ARG A 27 -11.13 4.53 -11.95
C ARG A 27 -10.11 4.49 -13.10
N LYS A 28 -8.95 3.88 -12.90
CA LYS A 28 -7.94 3.64 -13.94
C LYS A 28 -8.17 2.34 -14.71
N GLY A 29 -9.26 1.63 -14.45
CA GLY A 29 -9.55 0.32 -15.04
C GLY A 29 -8.59 -0.78 -14.56
N LYS A 30 -7.93 -0.57 -13.42
CA LYS A 30 -7.02 -1.54 -12.82
C LYS A 30 -7.75 -2.26 -11.69
N SER A 31 -7.80 -3.59 -11.75
CA SER A 31 -8.23 -4.40 -10.62
C SER A 31 -7.03 -4.65 -9.73
N VAL A 32 -7.11 -4.21 -8.47
CA VAL A 32 -6.09 -4.44 -7.44
C VAL A 32 -6.72 -5.20 -6.28
N PRO A 33 -6.03 -6.19 -5.69
CA PRO A 33 -6.46 -6.79 -4.45
C PRO A 33 -6.60 -5.73 -3.35
N ARG A 34 -7.66 -5.80 -2.55
CA ARG A 34 -7.85 -4.91 -1.38
C ARG A 34 -6.65 -4.93 -0.44
N MET A 35 -6.03 -6.10 -0.24
CA MET A 35 -4.87 -6.24 0.64
C MET A 35 -3.69 -5.38 0.15
N ASP A 36 -3.50 -5.24 -1.16
CA ASP A 36 -2.41 -4.43 -1.71
C ASP A 36 -2.65 -2.95 -1.44
N ALA A 37 -3.91 -2.49 -1.51
CA ALA A 37 -4.27 -1.13 -1.12
C ALA A 37 -4.02 -0.87 0.39
N ILE A 38 -4.33 -1.85 1.25
CA ILE A 38 -4.06 -1.77 2.70
C ILE A 38 -2.56 -1.71 2.99
N VAL A 39 -1.77 -2.59 2.37
CA VAL A 39 -0.30 -2.61 2.55
C VAL A 39 0.31 -1.30 2.02
N ALA A 40 -0.14 -0.82 0.86
CA ALA A 40 0.30 0.45 0.29
C ALA A 40 -0.05 1.63 1.19
N SER A 41 -1.26 1.68 1.77
CA SER A 41 -1.65 2.78 2.66
C SER A 41 -0.80 2.81 3.93
N ILE A 42 -0.51 1.65 4.54
CA ILE A 42 0.36 1.57 5.72
C ILE A 42 1.76 2.07 5.38
N ALA A 43 2.32 1.64 4.24
CA ALA A 43 3.64 2.08 3.81
C ALA A 43 3.71 3.59 3.56
N ILE A 44 2.71 4.15 2.86
CA ILE A 44 2.63 5.59 2.56
C ILE A 44 2.53 6.41 3.84
N ASN A 45 1.58 6.08 4.72
CA ASN A 45 1.33 6.85 5.95
C ASN A 45 2.49 6.81 6.94
N ASN A 46 3.28 5.72 6.94
CA ASN A 46 4.48 5.60 7.76
C ASN A 46 5.77 6.07 7.04
N GLY A 47 5.66 6.58 5.80
CA GLY A 47 6.81 7.05 5.01
C GLY A 47 7.80 5.93 4.64
N CYS A 48 7.36 4.68 4.68
CA CYS A 48 8.18 3.51 4.38
C CYS A 48 8.34 3.30 2.87
N SER A 49 9.40 2.61 2.48
CA SER A 49 9.53 2.03 1.14
C SER A 49 9.10 0.57 1.18
N LEU A 50 8.26 0.16 0.23
CA LEU A 50 7.76 -1.20 0.12
C LEU A 50 8.78 -2.08 -0.63
N TYR A 51 9.10 -3.23 -0.04
CA TYR A 51 9.77 -4.31 -0.74
C TYR A 51 8.75 -5.38 -1.10
N THR A 52 8.64 -5.71 -2.38
CA THR A 52 7.67 -6.68 -2.89
C THR A 52 8.20 -7.34 -4.17
N LEU A 53 7.68 -8.52 -4.47
CA LEU A 53 7.88 -9.20 -5.76
C LEU A 53 6.66 -9.05 -6.68
N ASP A 54 5.62 -8.35 -6.22
CA ASP A 54 4.36 -8.16 -6.92
C ASP A 54 4.32 -6.79 -7.63
N GLU A 55 4.03 -6.80 -8.92
CA GLU A 55 3.91 -5.61 -9.78
C GLU A 55 2.60 -4.83 -9.58
N HIS A 56 1.59 -5.42 -8.91
CA HIS A 56 0.29 -4.76 -8.66
C HIS A 56 0.44 -3.39 -7.96
N PHE A 57 1.48 -3.22 -7.14
CA PHE A 57 1.71 -2.01 -6.35
C PHE A 57 2.13 -0.79 -7.18
N GLU A 58 2.58 -0.97 -8.43
CA GLU A 58 3.07 0.14 -9.27
C GLU A 58 2.01 1.20 -9.53
N VAL A 59 0.73 0.80 -9.56
CA VAL A 59 -0.42 1.70 -9.78
C VAL A 59 -0.60 2.74 -8.67
N PHE A 60 0.03 2.55 -7.50
CA PHE A 60 -0.03 3.47 -6.35
C PHE A 60 1.16 4.43 -6.25
N THR A 61 2.13 4.36 -7.18
CA THR A 61 3.31 5.24 -7.16
C THR A 61 2.96 6.72 -7.31
N ASP A 62 1.95 7.05 -8.13
CA ASP A 62 1.43 8.42 -8.27
C ASP A 62 0.69 8.92 -7.03
N ARG A 63 0.38 8.02 -6.09
CA ARG A 63 -0.20 8.32 -4.77
C ARG A 63 0.83 8.35 -3.65
N GLY A 64 2.12 8.24 -3.98
CA GLY A 64 3.22 8.40 -3.04
C GLY A 64 3.83 7.10 -2.53
N LEU A 65 3.41 5.93 -3.05
CA LEU A 65 4.07 4.67 -2.72
C LEU A 65 5.51 4.67 -3.26
N LYS A 66 6.46 4.33 -2.40
CA LYS A 66 7.89 4.21 -2.74
C LYS A 66 8.31 2.75 -2.68
N PHE A 67 9.20 2.33 -3.57
CA PHE A 67 9.78 0.99 -3.56
C PHE A 67 11.19 1.01 -2.99
N PHE A 68 11.52 -0.02 -2.21
CA PHE A 68 12.90 -0.29 -1.80
C PHE A 68 13.59 -1.05 -2.94
N ARG A 69 14.64 -0.46 -3.52
CA ARG A 69 15.43 -1.03 -4.62
C ARG A 69 16.88 -1.16 -4.21
#